data_AF-A0A1Y1QK79-F1
#
_entry.id   AF-A0A1Y1QK79-F1
#
_cell.length_a   1.000
_cell.length_b   1.000
_cell.length_c   1.000
_cell.angle_alpha   90.00
_cell.angle_beta   90.00
_cell.angle_gamma   90.00
#
_symmetry.space_group_name_H-M   'P 1'
#
loop_
_entity.id
_entity.type
_entity.pdbx_description
1 polymer ?
#
loop_
_entity_poly.entity_id
_entity_poly.type
_entity_poly.pdbx_seq_one_letter_code
_entity_poly.pdbx_strand_id
1 'polypeptide(L)' 'MKNYVVIGEKWKRAIVFTSEYYADYYMAKNCPGVCCEKYSEADFNSTFGQRAHTVLEYGINDYNAQALILIGD' A
#
# COMPACT_ATOMS: atom_id res chain seq x y z
N MET A 1 -8.75 -7.97 6.16
CA MET A 1 -8.06 -8.21 4.88
C MET A 1 -6.79 -7.37 4.86
N LYS A 2 -5.63 -7.92 4.47
CA LYS A 2 -4.38 -7.16 4.38
C LYS A 2 -4.05 -6.78 2.95
N ASN A 3 -4.68 -5.72 2.46
CA ASN A 3 -4.58 -5.23 1.07
C ASN A 3 -3.87 -3.88 0.93
N TYR A 4 -3.32 -3.34 2.02
CA TYR A 4 -2.50 -2.12 2.00
C TYR A 4 -1.04 -2.55 2.00
N VAL A 5 -0.29 -2.27 0.93
CA VAL A 5 1.15 -2.54 0.88
C VAL A 5 1.90 -1.23 1.05
N VAL A 6 2.56 -1.06 2.19
CA VAL A 6 3.46 0.07 2.45
C VAL A 6 4.84 -0.26 1.91
N ILE A 7 5.45 0.65 1.14
CA ILE A 7 6.73 0.47 0.47
C ILE A 7 7.72 1.54 0.98
N GLY A 8 8.93 1.11 1.36
CA GLY A 8 10.08 1.97 1.64
C GLY A 8 10.27 2.38 3.11
N GLU A 9 11.51 2.69 3.50
CA GLU A 9 11.86 3.13 4.86
C GLU A 9 11.80 4.65 5.04
N LYS A 10 12.18 5.44 4.01
CA LYS A 10 12.32 6.92 4.07
C LYS A 10 11.23 7.70 3.34
N TRP A 11 10.55 7.08 2.37
CA TRP A 11 9.49 7.69 1.57
C TRP A 11 8.31 6.72 1.54
N LYS A 12 7.62 6.61 2.68
CA LYS A 12 6.56 5.63 2.84
C LYS A 12 5.42 5.97 1.90
N ARG A 13 5.02 4.99 1.09
CA ARG A 13 3.82 5.09 0.25
C ARG A 13 3.04 3.79 0.37
N ALA A 14 1.72 3.87 0.43
CA ALA A 14 0.88 2.69 0.47
C ALA A 14 0.15 2.50 -0.86
N ILE A 15 0.12 1.28 -1.37
CA ILE A 15 -0.73 0.90 -2.49
C ILE A 15 -1.88 0.08 -1.92
N VAL A 16 -3.10 0.48 -2.23
CA VAL A 16 -4.33 -0.22 -1.83
C VAL A 16 -4.75 -1.14 -2.97
N PHE A 17 -4.96 -2.42 -2.67
CA PHE A 17 -5.39 -3.44 -3.64
C PHE A 17 -6.83 -3.88 -3.40
N THR A 18 -7.52 -4.40 -4.41
CA THR A 18 -8.89 -4.91 -4.24
C THR A 18 -8.97 -6.14 -3.32
N SER A 19 -7.86 -6.88 -3.17
CA SER A 19 -7.80 -8.06 -2.32
C SER A 19 -6.39 -8.33 -1.79
N GLU A 20 -6.30 -9.18 -0.76
CA GLU A 20 -5.03 -9.63 -0.21
C GLU A 20 -4.21 -10.47 -1.22
N TYR A 21 -4.89 -11.23 -2.09
CA TYR A 21 -4.23 -12.00 -3.16
C TYR A 21 -3.42 -11.10 -4.11
N TYR A 22 -3.98 -9.95 -4.52
CA TYR A 22 -3.28 -9.03 -5.42
C TYR A 22 -2.15 -8.27 -4.72
N ALA A 23 -2.30 -7.98 -3.42
CA ALA A 23 -1.20 -7.44 -2.61
C ALA A 23 -0.03 -8.43 -2.54
N ASP A 24 -0.29 -9.72 -2.33
CA ASP A 24 0.73 -10.77 -2.34
C ASP A 24 1.41 -10.91 -3.71
N TYR A 25 0.62 -10.92 -4.78
CA TYR A 25 1.13 -10.96 -6.15
C TYR A 25 2.05 -9.78 -6.45
N TYR A 26 1.66 -8.57 -6.05
CA TYR A 26 2.47 -7.37 -6.22
C TYR A 26 3.78 -7.47 -5.43
N MET A 27 3.73 -7.89 -4.17
CA MET A 27 4.92 -7.99 -3.32
C MET A 27 5.91 -9.04 -3.85
N ALA A 28 5.43 -10.20 -4.27
CA ALA A 28 6.30 -11.25 -4.81
C ALA A 28 7.08 -10.78 -6.04
N LYS A 29 6.48 -9.92 -6.88
CA LYS A 29 7.11 -9.36 -8.08
C LYS A 29 8.01 -8.16 -7.82
N ASN A 30 7.59 -7.24 -6.93
CA ASN A 30 8.15 -5.90 -6.86
C ASN A 30 8.96 -5.61 -5.58
N CYS A 31 8.84 -6.45 -4.55
CA CYS A 31 9.50 -6.28 -3.26
C CYS A 31 10.73 -7.18 -2.94
N PRO A 32 11.31 -8.02 -3.84
CA PRO A 32 12.50 -8.82 -3.49
C PRO A 32 13.74 -8.05 -2.99
N GLY A 33 13.83 -6.74 -3.25
CA GLY A 33 14.92 -5.88 -2.80
C GLY A 33 14.47 -4.58 -2.14
N VAL A 34 13.19 -4.49 -1.76
CA VAL A 34 12.60 -3.28 -1.18
C VAL A 34 11.80 -3.68 0.05
N CYS A 35 11.94 -2.94 1.15
CA CYS A 35 11.11 -3.14 2.33
C CYS A 35 9.65 -2.87 1.98
N CYS A 36 8.84 -3.93 2.02
CA CYS A 36 7.40 -3.87 1.82
C CYS A 36 6.70 -4.62 2.93
N GLU A 37 5.60 -4.07 3.43
CA GLU A 37 4.82 -4.68 4.50
C GLU A 37 3.33 -4.52 4.25
N LYS A 38 2.56 -5.57 4.57
CA LYS A 38 1.11 -5.59 4.41
C LYS A 38 0.40 -5.20 5.70
N TYR A 39 -0.57 -4.30 5.56
CA TYR A 39 -1.43 -3.84 6.63
C TYR A 39 -2.89 -4.14 6.30
N SER A 40 -3.70 -4.36 7.34
CA SER A 40 -5.14 -4.15 7.19
C SER A 40 -5.43 -2.65 7.13
N GLU A 41 -6.60 -2.26 6.62
CA GLU A 41 -7.02 -0.86 6.66
C GLU A 41 -6.98 -0.27 8.07
N ALA A 42 -7.43 -1.03 9.08
CA ALA A 42 -7.45 -0.59 10.47
C ALA A 42 -6.02 -0.38 11.01
N ASP A 43 -5.10 -1.32 10.76
CA ASP A 43 -3.70 -1.20 11.20
C ASP A 43 -2.99 -0.05 10.47
N PHE A 44 -3.28 0.11 9.17
CA PHE A 44 -2.76 1.20 8.35
C PHE A 44 -3.20 2.56 8.91
N ASN A 45 -4.50 2.74 9.16
CA ASN A 45 -5.04 3.99 9.69
C ASN A 45 -4.54 4.30 11.10
N SER A 46 -4.40 3.27 11.97
CA SER A 46 -3.83 3.43 13.31
C SER A 46 -2.37 3.91 13.26
N THR A 47 -1.59 3.39 12.30
CA THR A 47 -0.15 3.68 12.21
C THR A 47 0.16 4.96 11.44
N PHE A 48 -0.58 5.20 10.34
CA PHE A 48 -0.26 6.21 9.33
C PHE A 48 -1.40 7.19 9.04
N GLY A 49 -2.60 7.00 9.58
CA GLY A 49 -3.79 7.77 9.21
C GLY A 49 -3.63 9.28 9.38
N GLN A 50 -2.85 9.74 10.36
CA GLN A 50 -2.55 11.16 10.55
C GLN A 50 -1.49 11.74 9.59
N ARG A 51 -0.72 10.86 8.92
CA ARG A 51 0.38 11.21 7.99
C ARG A 51 0.05 10.90 6.53
N ALA A 52 -1.12 10.31 6.27
CA ALA A 52 -1.60 10.07 4.92
C ALA A 52 -2.12 11.40 4.34
N HIS A 53 -1.32 12.08 3.53
CA HIS A 53 -1.63 13.43 3.06
C HIS A 53 -2.29 13.50 1.69
N THR A 54 -2.10 12.47 0.86
CA THR A 54 -2.62 12.49 -0.51
C THR A 54 -2.97 11.10 -0.96
N VAL A 55 -4.21 10.94 -1.44
CA VAL A 55 -4.70 9.72 -2.07
C VAL A 55 -4.85 9.99 -3.57
N LEU A 56 -4.18 9.19 -4.38
CA LEU A 56 -4.30 9.17 -5.83
C LEU A 56 -5.07 7.90 -6.22
N GLU A 57 -6.33 8.07 -6.62
CA GLU A 57 -7.19 6.96 -7.05
C GLU A 57 -6.86 6.55 -8.49
N TYR A 58 -6.76 5.24 -8.72
CA TYR A 58 -6.43 4.65 -10.03
C TYR A 58 -7.61 3.98 -10.73
N GLY A 59 -8.74 3.77 -10.06
CA GLY A 59 -9.92 3.13 -10.65
C GLY A 59 -9.81 1.61 -10.92
N ILE A 60 -8.66 0.96 -10.61
CA ILE A 60 -8.26 -0.44 -10.87
C ILE A 60 -7.32 -0.56 -12.09
N ASN A 61 -6.05 -0.94 -11.85
CA ASN A 61 -5.03 -1.21 -12.88
C ASN A 61 -4.74 -2.73 -13.07
N ASP A 62 -3.74 -3.09 -13.89
CA ASP A 62 -3.34 -4.49 -14.16
C ASP A 62 -2.99 -5.30 -12.90
N TYR A 63 -2.60 -4.63 -11.81
CA TYR A 63 -2.33 -5.25 -10.51
C TYR A 63 -3.54 -5.24 -9.58
N ASN A 64 -4.71 -4.82 -10.06
CA ASN A 64 -5.89 -4.54 -9.26
C ASN A 64 -5.61 -3.55 -8.10
N ALA A 65 -4.70 -2.61 -8.31
CA ALA A 65 -4.47 -1.51 -7.38
C ALA A 65 -5.56 -0.45 -7.55
N GLN A 66 -6.14 -0.01 -6.45
CA GLN A 66 -7.23 0.96 -6.39
C GLN A 66 -6.73 2.38 -6.12
N ALA A 67 -5.70 2.53 -5.29
CA ALA A 67 -5.17 3.83 -4.91
C ALA A 67 -3.69 3.76 -4.51
N LEU A 68 -3.00 4.90 -4.67
CA LEU A 68 -1.71 5.18 -4.05
C LEU A 68 -1.90 6.26 -2.97
N ILE A 69 -1.40 5.99 -1.78
CA ILE A 69 -1.40 6.91 -0.66
C ILE A 69 0.03 7.35 -0.40
N LEU A 70 0.27 8.66 -0.47
CA LEU A 70 1.54 9.26 -0.05
C LEU A 70 1.50 9.48 1.47
N ILE A 71 2.47 8.89 2.17
CA ILE A 71 2.63 9.03 3.62
C ILE A 71 3.77 10.01 3.82
N GLY A 72 3.46 11.19 4.35
CA GLY A 72 4.47 12.21 4.67
C GLY A 72 5.09 12.00 6.04
N ASP A 73 6.02 12.89 6.38
CA ASP A 73 6.60 13.01 7.73
C ASP A 73 5.63 13.71 8.70
#